data_AF-A0A7J2KDL1-F1
#
_entry.id   AF-A0A7J2KDL1-F1
#
_cell.length_a   1.000
_cell.length_b   1.000
_cell.length_c   1.000
_cell.angle_alpha   90.00
_cell.angle_beta   90.00
_cell.angle_gamma   90.00
#
_symmetry.space_group_name_H-M   'P 1'
#
loop_
_entity.id
_entity.type
_entity.pdbx_description
1 polymer ?
#
loop_
_entity_poly.entity_id
_entity_poly.type
_entity_poly.pdbx_seq_one_letter_code
_entity_poly.pdbx_strand_id
1 'polypeptide(L)'
;MSEKKVVSIRGIDEDLYRRATVFARETGKTIGEIINESLRLLLSIADFSSKSISVLLSELKEGLIESGLMSVIIKNLDEVSLNERDLKESDRPIVLTNIGR
;
A
#
# COMPACT_ATOMS: atom_id res chain seq x y z
N MET A 1 0.71 -25.55 14.74
CA MET A 1 1.23 -24.33 14.10
C MET A 1 2.33 -24.76 13.13
N SER A 2 2.21 -24.43 11.84
CA SER A 2 3.27 -24.75 10.88
C SER A 2 4.48 -23.84 11.18
N GLU A 3 5.64 -24.42 11.47
CA GLU A 3 6.88 -23.65 11.71
C GLU A 3 7.24 -22.85 10.45
N LYS A 4 7.35 -21.53 10.59
CA LYS A 4 7.84 -20.67 9.51
C LYS A 4 9.35 -20.89 9.35
N LYS A 5 9.76 -21.53 8.25
CA LYS A 5 11.16 -21.73 7.89
C LYS A 5 11.86 -20.39 7.64
N VAL A 6 13.08 -20.23 8.15
CA VAL A 6 13.95 -19.08 7.83
C VAL A 6 14.40 -19.17 6.37
N VAL A 7 14.15 -18.11 5.61
CA VAL A 7 14.56 -17.97 4.20
C VAL A 7 15.42 -16.73 4.08
N SER A 8 16.57 -16.85 3.41
CA SER A 8 17.45 -15.72 3.08
C SER A 8 17.35 -15.41 1.59
N ILE A 9 17.09 -14.16 1.25
CA ILE A 9 17.00 -13.67 -0.13
C ILE A 9 18.19 -12.72 -0.35
N ARG A 10 19.04 -13.03 -1.33
CA ARG A 10 20.22 -12.22 -1.68
C ARG A 10 19.92 -11.35 -2.90
N GLY A 11 20.60 -10.20 -2.99
CA GLY A 11 20.49 -9.31 -4.15
C GLY A 11 19.24 -8.42 -4.15
N ILE A 12 18.60 -8.22 -3.00
CA ILE A 12 17.58 -7.17 -2.87
C ILE A 12 18.28 -5.82 -2.89
N ASP A 13 17.79 -4.90 -3.70
CA ASP A 13 18.24 -3.51 -3.72
C ASP A 13 18.06 -2.85 -2.33
N GLU A 14 19.09 -2.17 -1.86
CA GLU A 14 19.14 -1.63 -0.50
C GLU A 14 18.12 -0.51 -0.28
N ASP A 15 17.91 0.38 -1.26
CA ASP A 15 16.91 1.44 -1.17
C ASP A 15 15.50 0.85 -1.16
N LEU A 16 15.24 -0.12 -2.04
CA LEU A 16 13.96 -0.81 -2.09
C LEU A 16 13.63 -1.52 -0.77
N TYR A 17 14.60 -2.24 -0.20
CA TYR A 17 14.43 -2.92 1.08
C TYR A 17 14.14 -1.93 2.21
N ARG A 18 14.88 -0.81 2.25
CA ARG A 18 14.67 0.25 3.24
C ARG A 18 13.26 0.83 3.15
N ARG A 19 12.81 1.17 1.94
CA ARG A 19 11.47 1.73 1.70
C ARG A 19 10.36 0.74 2.06
N ALA A 20 10.51 -0.52 1.68
CA ALA A 20 9.57 -1.58 2.06
C ALA A 20 9.53 -1.79 3.59
N THR A 21 10.66 -1.62 4.27
CA THR A 21 10.73 -1.72 5.74
C THR A 21 10.01 -0.55 6.43
N VAL A 22 10.17 0.67 5.91
CA VAL A 22 9.41 1.84 6.40
C VAL A 22 7.92 1.60 6.21
N PHE A 23 7.52 1.20 5.01
CA PHE A 23 6.12 0.91 4.70
C PHE A 23 5.51 -0.19 5.60
N ALA A 24 6.24 -1.27 5.86
CA ALA A 24 5.80 -2.32 6.77
C ALA A 24 5.50 -1.77 8.17
N ARG A 25 6.39 -0.91 8.69
CA ARG A 25 6.21 -0.27 10.01
C ARG A 25 4.99 0.65 10.05
N GLU A 26 4.83 1.47 9.03
CA GLU A 26 3.70 2.41 8.92
C GLU A 26 2.34 1.70 8.84
N THR A 27 2.33 0.48 8.29
CA THR A 27 1.11 -0.34 8.15
C THR A 27 0.91 -1.38 9.27
N GLY A 28 1.79 -1.42 10.26
CA GLY A 28 1.74 -2.41 11.35
C GLY A 28 2.03 -3.85 10.90
N LYS A 29 2.59 -4.03 9.70
CA LYS A 29 2.95 -5.34 9.13
C LYS A 29 4.44 -5.64 9.33
N THR A 30 4.80 -6.91 9.23
CA THR A 30 6.19 -7.35 9.16
C THR A 30 6.72 -7.29 7.74
N ILE A 31 8.04 -7.13 7.58
CA ILE A 31 8.67 -7.20 6.25
C ILE A 31 8.40 -8.54 5.56
N GLY A 32 8.30 -9.62 6.33
CA GLY A 32 7.95 -10.95 5.81
C GLY A 32 6.54 -10.99 5.22
N GLU A 33 5.57 -10.29 5.81
CA GLU A 33 4.21 -10.19 5.27
C GLU A 33 4.18 -9.38 3.98
N ILE A 34 4.87 -8.23 3.93
CA ILE A 34 4.99 -7.43 2.71
C ILE A 34 5.60 -8.25 1.56
N ILE A 35 6.68 -8.99 1.83
CA ILE A 35 7.32 -9.85 0.83
C ILE A 35 6.40 -10.99 0.40
N ASN A 36 5.69 -11.64 1.34
CA ASN A 36 4.74 -12.69 1.02
C ASN A 36 3.58 -12.19 0.14
N GLU A 37 2.99 -11.03 0.46
CA GLU A 37 1.92 -10.41 -0.33
C GLU A 37 2.42 -10.05 -1.74
N SER A 38 3.61 -9.46 -1.84
CA SER A 38 4.24 -9.10 -3.11
C SER A 38 4.49 -10.32 -4.01
N LEU A 39 5.00 -11.41 -3.43
CA LEU A 39 5.24 -12.67 -4.15
C LEU A 39 3.93 -13.33 -4.60
N ARG A 40 2.90 -13.34 -3.74
CA ARG A 40 1.57 -13.84 -4.13
C ARG A 40 0.99 -13.06 -5.30
N LEU A 41 1.10 -11.73 -5.27
CA LEU A 41 0.64 -10.87 -6.35
C LEU A 41 1.40 -11.17 -7.65
N LEU A 42 2.74 -11.21 -7.59
CA LEU A 42 3.57 -11.50 -8.75
C LEU A 42 3.26 -12.87 -9.36
N LEU A 43 3.16 -13.91 -8.53
CA LEU A 43 2.82 -15.26 -8.99
C LEU A 43 1.39 -15.33 -9.53
N SER A 44 0.44 -14.61 -8.93
CA SER A 44 -0.94 -14.53 -9.45
C SER A 44 -1.01 -13.85 -10.81
N ILE A 45 -0.09 -12.90 -11.10
CA ILE A 45 0.06 -12.30 -12.43
C ILE A 45 0.73 -13.29 -13.40
N ALA A 46 1.78 -13.98 -12.95
CA ALA A 46 2.55 -14.93 -13.77
C ALA A 46 1.77 -16.20 -14.12
N ASP A 47 0.91 -16.68 -13.22
CA ASP A 47 0.06 -17.86 -13.41
C ASP A 47 -1.14 -17.59 -14.33
N PHE A 48 -1.41 -16.33 -14.71
CA PHE A 48 -2.66 -15.98 -15.38
C PHE A 48 -2.52 -15.36 -16.78
N SER A 49 -2.62 -16.27 -17.74
CA SER A 49 -3.52 -16.14 -18.88
C SER A 49 -4.96 -15.72 -18.43
N SER A 50 -5.21 -14.42 -18.33
CA SER A 50 -6.45 -13.71 -18.76
C SER A 50 -7.74 -13.51 -17.92
N LYS A 51 -8.01 -14.04 -16.71
CA LYS A 51 -9.34 -13.80 -16.06
C LYS A 51 -9.45 -13.40 -14.58
N SER A 52 -8.42 -13.50 -13.73
CA SER A 52 -8.58 -13.29 -12.27
C SER A 52 -8.06 -11.96 -11.72
N ILE A 53 -7.49 -11.11 -12.58
CA ILE A 53 -6.85 -9.85 -12.19
C ILE A 53 -7.85 -8.81 -11.68
N SER A 54 -9.09 -8.78 -12.20
CA SER A 54 -10.05 -7.73 -11.83
C SER A 54 -10.46 -7.80 -10.37
N VAL A 55 -10.68 -9.01 -9.82
CA VAL A 55 -11.14 -9.22 -8.44
C VAL A 55 -10.03 -8.90 -7.42
N LEU A 56 -8.80 -9.35 -7.69
CA LEU A 56 -7.65 -9.05 -6.83
C LEU A 56 -7.22 -7.58 -6.92
N LEU A 57 -7.33 -6.96 -8.10
CA LEU A 57 -7.10 -5.52 -8.23
C LEU A 57 -8.15 -4.71 -7.47
N SER A 58 -9.41 -5.13 -7.41
CA SER A 58 -10.42 -4.44 -6.59
C SER A 58 -10.10 -4.53 -5.10
N GLU A 59 -9.76 -5.71 -4.58
CA GLU A 59 -9.41 -5.90 -3.16
C GLU A 59 -8.12 -5.16 -2.78
N LEU A 60 -7.11 -5.18 -3.66
CA LEU A 60 -5.90 -4.37 -3.49
C LEU A 60 -6.20 -2.88 -3.57
N LYS A 61 -7.02 -2.44 -4.52
CA LYS A 61 -7.37 -1.03 -4.68
C LYS A 61 -8.13 -0.51 -3.46
N GLU A 62 -9.04 -1.29 -2.89
CA GLU A 62 -9.71 -0.94 -1.63
C GLU A 62 -8.69 -0.86 -0.48
N GLY A 63 -7.82 -1.87 -0.29
CA GLY A 63 -6.77 -1.81 0.74
C GLY A 63 -5.71 -0.71 0.52
N LEU A 64 -5.45 -0.32 -0.73
CA LEU A 64 -4.54 0.77 -1.10
C LEU A 64 -5.16 2.17 -0.95
N ILE A 65 -6.49 2.26 -1.09
CA ILE A 65 -7.26 3.47 -0.78
C ILE A 65 -7.37 3.63 0.74
N GLU A 66 -7.70 2.56 1.46
CA GLU A 66 -7.77 2.56 2.93
C GLU A 66 -6.42 2.83 3.61
N SER A 67 -5.32 2.33 3.04
CA SER A 67 -3.95 2.64 3.51
C SER A 67 -3.44 4.02 3.07
N GLY A 68 -4.21 4.76 2.28
CA GLY A 68 -3.86 6.08 1.78
C GLY A 68 -2.78 6.10 0.69
N LEU A 69 -2.24 4.95 0.28
CA LEU A 69 -1.20 4.84 -0.74
C LEU A 69 -1.64 5.33 -2.14
N MET A 70 -2.93 5.19 -2.46
CA MET A 70 -3.52 5.72 -3.69
C MET A 70 -4.26 7.05 -3.49
N SER A 71 -4.11 7.66 -2.32
CA SER A 71 -4.77 8.91 -1.97
C SER A 71 -3.79 10.09 -1.94
N VAL A 72 -4.33 11.29 -2.10
CA VAL A 72 -3.61 12.51 -1.74
C VAL A 72 -3.78 12.69 -0.23
N ILE A 73 -2.69 12.45 0.52
CA ILE A 73 -2.69 12.56 1.98
C ILE A 73 -2.31 14.00 2.37
N ILE A 74 -3.25 14.71 2.98
CA ILE A 74 -3.02 16.03 3.59
C ILE A 74 -2.98 15.82 5.10
N LYS A 75 -1.85 16.15 5.73
CA LYS A 75 -1.63 15.83 7.14
C LYS A 75 -0.86 16.88 7.92
N ASN A 76 -1.09 16.90 9.25
CA ASN A 76 -0.38 17.71 10.23
C ASN A 76 -0.49 19.21 9.98
N LEU A 77 -1.73 19.70 9.87
CA LEU A 77 -2.03 21.12 9.72
C LEU A 77 -2.92 21.57 10.88
N ASP A 78 -2.73 22.79 11.35
CA ASP A 78 -3.58 23.38 12.38
C ASP A 78 -5.01 23.61 11.87
N GLU A 79 -5.15 23.99 10.59
CA GLU A 79 -6.43 24.18 9.92
C GLU A 79 -6.30 23.83 8.43
N VAL A 80 -7.37 23.29 7.83
CA VAL A 80 -7.46 23.09 6.38
C VAL A 80 -8.79 23.64 5.88
N SER A 81 -8.74 24.45 4.82
CA SER A 81 -9.91 24.96 4.12
C SER A 81 -9.93 24.38 2.71
N LEU A 82 -11.01 23.68 2.37
CA LEU A 82 -11.21 23.04 1.07
C LEU A 82 -12.50 23.56 0.46
N ASN A 83 -12.49 23.81 -0.84
CA ASN A 83 -13.66 24.16 -1.62
C ASN A 83 -14.00 23.06 -2.63
N GLU A 84 -15.16 23.18 -3.28
CA GLU A 84 -15.68 22.17 -4.22
C GLU A 84 -14.73 21.88 -5.39
N ARG A 85 -14.01 22.88 -5.90
CA ARG A 85 -13.03 22.66 -6.99
C ARG A 85 -11.88 21.79 -6.53
N ASP A 86 -11.37 22.02 -5.33
CA ASP A 86 -10.24 21.26 -4.77
C ASP A 86 -10.57 19.75 -4.64
N LEU A 87 -11.85 19.42 -4.40
CA LEU A 87 -12.32 18.04 -4.33
C LEU A 87 -12.59 17.42 -5.71
N LYS A 88 -13.06 18.21 -6.67
CA LYS A 88 -13.43 17.75 -8.02
C LYS A 88 -12.24 17.61 -8.97
N GLU A 89 -11.17 18.36 -8.75
CA GLU A 89 -9.96 18.31 -9.57
C GLU A 89 -9.04 17.13 -9.21
N SER A 90 -9.28 16.47 -8.07
CA SER A 90 -8.49 15.31 -7.68
C SER A 90 -9.00 14.03 -8.35
N ASP A 91 -8.18 13.46 -9.23
CA ASP A 91 -8.40 12.13 -9.83
C ASP A 91 -8.25 10.96 -8.83
N ARG A 92 -7.93 11.28 -7.58
CA ARG A 92 -7.67 10.32 -6.50
C ARG A 92 -8.41 10.72 -5.22
N PRO A 93 -8.77 9.76 -4.36
CA PRO A 93 -9.33 10.08 -3.04
C PRO A 93 -8.41 11.02 -2.26
N ILE A 94 -8.99 11.98 -1.55
CA ILE A 94 -8.26 12.87 -0.64
C ILE A 94 -8.47 12.35 0.78
N VAL A 95 -7.38 12.16 1.53
CA VAL A 95 -7.42 11.72 2.92
C VAL A 95 -6.82 12.81 3.79
N LEU A 96 -7.62 13.31 4.74
CA LEU A 96 -7.18 14.29 5.73
C LEU A 96 -6.78 13.57 7.02
N THR A 97 -5.60 13.83 7.55
CA THR A 97 -5.09 13.15 8.75
C THR A 97 -4.48 14.15 9.72
N ASN A 98 -4.87 14.10 10.99
CA ASN A 98 -4.29 14.95 12.03
C ASN A 98 -4.41 16.46 11.74
N ILE A 99 -5.66 16.94 11.50
CA ILE A 99 -5.98 18.36 11.29
C ILE A 99 -6.59 18.93 12.58
N GLY A 100 -6.11 20.09 13.04
CA GLY A 100 -6.64 20.76 14.25
C GLY A 100 -6.36 20.03 15.56
N ARG A 101 -5.27 19.26 15.62
CA ARG A 101 -4.77 18.60 16.84
C ARG A 101 -3.69 19.42 17.52
#